data_AF-A0A7V3XNX9-F1
#
_entry.id   AF-A0A7V3XNX9-F1
#
_cell.length_a   1.000
_cell.length_b   1.000
_cell.length_c   1.000
_cell.angle_alpha   90.00
_cell.angle_beta   90.00
_cell.angle_gamma   90.00
#
_symmetry.space_group_name_H-M   'P 1'
#
loop_
_entity.id
_entity.type
_entity.pdbx_description
1 polymer ?
#
loop_
_entity_poly.entity_id
_entity_poly.type
_entity_poly.pdbx_seq_one_letter_code
_entity_poly.pdbx_strand_id
1 'polypeptide(L)' 'MSKINRKRRQFLIKKKRKAKQKIKKLKAKLLTAKTKEEREKIIEKIKKIASHYPLEELLRSIKQ' A
#
# COMPACT_ATOMS: atom_id res chain seq x y z
N MET A 1 26.14 -2.01 13.15
CA MET A 1 25.34 -1.85 11.91
C MET A 1 26.30 -1.67 10.74
N SER A 2 26.50 -2.70 9.91
CA SER A 2 27.41 -2.61 8.76
C SER A 2 26.93 -1.54 7.78
N LYS A 3 27.84 -0.68 7.28
CA LYS A 3 27.49 0.44 6.40
C LYS A 3 26.93 -0.11 5.08
N ILE A 4 25.61 0.00 4.88
CA ILE A 4 24.97 -0.38 3.62
C ILE A 4 25.54 0.46 2.47
N ASN A 5 26.02 -0.21 1.42
CA ASN A 5 26.50 0.43 0.19
C ASN A 5 25.46 1.42 -0.37
N ARG A 6 25.90 2.62 -0.76
CA ARG A 6 25.06 3.71 -1.33
C ARG A 6 24.09 3.21 -2.40
N LYS A 7 24.53 2.35 -3.33
CA LYS A 7 23.67 1.79 -4.39
C LYS A 7 22.53 0.94 -3.81
N ARG A 8 22.83 0.09 -2.82
CA ARG A 8 21.83 -0.73 -2.14
C ARG A 8 20.84 0.13 -1.36
N ARG A 9 21.33 1.17 -0.68
CA ARG A 9 20.48 2.16 0.02
C ARG A 9 19.51 2.85 -0.95
N GLN A 10 20.00 3.34 -2.09
CA GLN A 10 19.17 3.99 -3.11
C GLN A 10 18.12 3.02 -3.69
N PHE A 11 18.50 1.77 -3.96
CA PHE A 11 17.56 0.74 -4.42
C PHE A 11 16.43 0.49 -3.41
N LEU A 12 16.77 0.34 -2.12
CA LEU A 12 15.77 0.15 -1.06
C LEU A 12 14.83 1.36 -0.94
N ILE A 13 15.37 2.58 -1.02
CA ILE A 13 14.56 3.81 -1.02
C ILE A 13 13.61 3.84 -2.22
N LYS A 14 14.11 3.53 -3.43
CA LYS A 14 13.29 3.49 -4.66
C LYS A 14 12.18 2.43 -4.55
N LYS A 15 12.50 1.24 -4.03
CA LYS A 15 11.52 0.17 -3.78
C LYS A 15 10.43 0.63 -2.79
N LYS A 16 10.82 1.24 -1.67
CA LYS A 16 9.88 1.80 -0.67
C LYS A 16 8.99 2.89 -1.28
N ARG A 17 9.57 3.82 -2.04
CA ARG A 17 8.82 4.89 -2.73
C ARG A 17 7.77 4.33 -3.70
N LYS A 18 8.16 3.35 -4.53
CA LYS A 18 7.24 2.68 -5.47
C LYS A 18 6.10 1.97 -4.75
N ALA A 19 6.39 1.25 -3.66
CA ALA A 19 5.36 0.60 -2.85
C ALA A 19 4.37 1.62 -2.27
N LYS A 20 4.87 2.72 -1.68
CA LYS A 20 4.03 3.80 -1.12
C LYS A 20 3.14 4.44 -2.18
N GLN A 21 3.67 4.71 -3.38
CA GLN A 21 2.89 5.25 -4.49
C GLN A 21 1.82 4.27 -4.97
N LYS A 22 2.14 2.97 -5.06
CA LYS A 22 1.17 1.94 -5.45
C LYS A 22 0.02 1.83 -4.44
N ILE A 23 0.34 1.83 -3.14
CA ILE A 23 -0.67 1.84 -2.07
C ILE A 23 -1.53 3.11 -2.15
N LYS A 24 -0.94 4.30 -2.36
CA LYS A 24 -1.69 5.55 -2.53
C LYS A 24 -2.71 5.46 -3.68
N LYS A 25 -2.31 4.90 -4.83
CA LYS A 25 -3.21 4.67 -5.97
C LYS A 25 -4.32 3.67 -5.64
N LEU A 26 -4.00 2.57 -4.96
CA LEU A 26 -4.99 1.58 -4.54
C LEU A 26 -5.98 2.15 -3.52
N LYS A 27 -5.52 2.98 -2.58
CA LYS A 27 -6.39 3.70 -1.64
C LYS A 27 -7.39 4.61 -2.37
N ALA A 28 -6.91 5.41 -3.33
CA ALA A 28 -7.79 6.26 -4.13
C ALA A 28 -8.85 5.44 -4.88
N LYS A 29 -8.44 4.31 -5.48
CA LYS A 29 -9.38 3.39 -6.14
C LYS A 29 -10.39 2.76 -5.18
N LEU A 30 -9.98 2.45 -3.96
CA LEU A 30 -10.87 1.88 -2.93
C LEU A 30 -11.97 2.88 -2.55
N LEU A 31 -11.63 4.16 -2.43
CA LEU A 31 -12.58 5.23 -2.11
C LEU A 31 -13.64 5.41 -3.21
N THR A 32 -13.25 5.25 -4.48
CA THR A 32 -14.16 5.40 -5.63
C THR A 32 -14.90 4.11 -5.99
N ALA A 33 -14.52 2.97 -5.42
CA ALA A 33 -15.09 1.67 -5.78
C ALA A 33 -16.56 1.57 -5.31
N LYS A 34 -17.44 1.23 -6.26
CA LYS A 34 -18.90 1.16 -6.02
C LYS A 34 -19.33 -0.24 -5.58
N THR A 35 -18.67 -1.27 -6.08
CA THR A 35 -19.05 -2.67 -5.79
C THR A 35 -18.19 -3.27 -4.67
N LYS A 36 -18.78 -4.25 -3.98
CA LYS A 36 -18.10 -4.99 -2.91
C LYS A 36 -16.90 -5.79 -3.45
N GLU A 37 -17.07 -6.43 -4.60
CA GLU A 37 -16.01 -7.22 -5.24
C GLU A 37 -14.78 -6.39 -5.66
N GLU A 38 -15.01 -5.19 -6.20
CA GLU A 38 -13.90 -4.28 -6.55
C GLU A 38 -13.12 -3.88 -5.31
N ARG A 39 -13.82 -3.58 -4.21
CA ARG A 39 -13.20 -3.23 -2.93
C ARG A 39 -12.36 -4.38 -2.40
N GLU A 40 -12.88 -5.60 -2.40
CA GLU A 40 -12.15 -6.80 -1.96
C GLU A 40 -10.89 -7.06 -2.80
N LYS A 41 -10.98 -6.98 -4.12
CA LYS A 41 -9.83 -7.12 -5.04
C LYS A 41 -8.74 -6.05 -4.77
N ILE A 42 -9.14 -4.83 -4.42
CA ILE A 42 -8.20 -3.74 -4.10
C ILE A 42 -7.55 -4.01 -2.73
N ILE A 43 -8.31 -4.42 -1.72
CA ILE A 43 -7.81 -4.77 -0.39
C ILE A 43 -6.79 -5.91 -0.48
N GLU A 44 -7.09 -6.97 -1.24
CA GLU A 44 -6.18 -8.10 -1.45
C GLU A 44 -4.86 -7.65 -2.10
N LYS A 45 -4.92 -6.75 -3.08
CA LYS A 45 -3.73 -6.16 -3.69
C LYS A 45 -2.89 -5.36 -2.69
N ILE A 46 -3.53 -4.65 -1.76
CA ILE A 46 -2.82 -3.91 -0.70
C ILE A 46 -2.16 -4.91 0.26
N LYS A 47 -2.87 -5.97 0.70
CA LYS A 47 -2.32 -7.03 1.56
C LYS A 47 -1.08 -7.68 0.94
N LYS A 48 -1.11 -7.99 -0.36
CA LYS A 48 0.05 -8.58 -1.08
C LYS A 48 1.27 -7.66 -1.13
N ILE A 49 1.08 -6.34 -1.15
CA ILE A 49 2.19 -5.36 -1.19
C ILE A 49 2.73 -5.09 0.21
N ALA A 50 1.85 -5.03 1.19
CA ALA A 50 2.17 -4.71 2.57
C ALA A 50 1.26 -5.53 3.49
N SER A 51 1.75 -6.70 3.89
CA SER A 51 1.00 -7.65 4.72
C SER A 51 0.60 -7.07 6.08
N HIS A 52 1.44 -6.20 6.64
CA HIS A 52 1.20 -5.52 7.92
C HIS A 52 0.56 -4.14 7.76
N TYR A 53 -0.01 -3.82 6.60
CA TYR A 53 -0.65 -2.53 6.41
C TYR A 53 -1.96 -2.45 7.24
N PRO A 54 -2.21 -1.35 7.97
CA PRO A 54 -3.40 -1.22 8.81
C PRO A 54 -4.64 -0.95 7.94
N LEU A 55 -5.13 -2.02 7.31
CA LEU A 55 -6.33 -1.98 6.46
C LEU A 55 -7.59 -1.71 7.28
N GLU A 56 -7.63 -2.17 8.53
CA GLU A 56 -8.75 -1.93 9.45
C GLU A 56 -8.94 -0.45 9.74
N GLU A 57 -7.86 0.29 10.04
CA GLU A 57 -7.89 1.75 10.19
C GLU A 57 -8.39 2.43 8.91
N LEU A 58 -7.92 1.95 7.76
CA LEU A 58 -8.33 2.48 6.45
C LEU A 58 -9.83 2.30 6.22
N LEU A 59 -10.38 1.12 6.52
CA LEU A 59 -11.80 0.82 6.37
C LEU A 59 -12.66 1.58 7.39
N ARG A 60 -12.16 1.76 8.61
CA ARG A 60 -12.83 2.53 9.66
C ARG A 60 -12.98 4.01 9.26
N SER A 61 -11.98 4.57 8.59
CA SER A 61 -12.02 5.95 8.07
C SER A 61 -13.02 6.20 6.94
N ILE A 62 -13.52 5.15 6.28
CA ILE A 62 -14.49 5.25 5.17
C ILE A 62 -15.94 5.11 5.67
N LYS A 63 -16.14 4.53 6.87
CA LYS A 63 -17.47 4.31 7.47
C LYS A 63 -18.00 5.50 8.27
N GLN A 64 -17.21 6.55 8.47
CA GLN A 64 -17.65 7.84 9.04
C GLN A 64 -18.14 8.76 7.94
#